data_AF-A0A3R7RBX1-F1
#
_entry.id   AF-A0A3R7RBX1-F1
#
_cell.length_a   1.000
_cell.length_b   1.000
_cell.length_c   1.000
_cell.angle_alpha   90.00
_cell.angle_beta   90.00
_cell.angle_gamma   90.00
#
_symmetry.space_group_name_H-M   'P 1'
#
loop_
_entity.id
_entity.type
_entity.pdbx_description
1 polymer ?
#
loop_
_entity_poly.entity_id
_entity_poly.type
_entity_poly.pdbx_seq_one_letter_code
_entity_poly.pdbx_strand_id
1 'polypeptide(L)'
;MPESSPSLPQWLERGMADLFPAGDPRDADQSLAARLVQVEKEGRSLRVKLGIDPTGSNIHLGHSILFRKLRAFQDAGHTAVLIIGDFTARIGDPTGKSATRVQLSKEDVAANASTYLRQLGQDQPKETALLDFETPGRLEVRYNTEWLEGMDLPAVIGLLGTGTVGQMLAK
;
A
#
# COMPACT_ATOMS: atom_id res chain seq x y z
N MET A 1 -32.58 13.83 15.60
CA MET A 1 -32.21 12.42 15.35
C MET A 1 -30.76 12.30 15.77
N PRO A 2 -30.38 11.45 16.75
CA PRO A 2 -28.96 11.28 17.06
C PRO A 2 -28.28 10.71 15.82
N GLU A 3 -27.23 11.36 15.33
CA GLU A 3 -26.45 10.86 14.19
C GLU A 3 -25.90 9.48 14.56
N SER A 4 -26.22 8.47 13.74
CA SER A 4 -25.67 7.12 13.90
C SER A 4 -24.15 7.18 13.79
N SER A 5 -23.45 6.49 14.69
CA SER A 5 -21.99 6.39 14.63
C SER A 5 -21.53 5.90 13.25
N PRO A 6 -20.44 6.47 12.69
CA PRO A 6 -19.90 6.02 11.41
C PRO A 6 -19.56 4.53 11.45
N SER A 7 -20.01 3.79 10.43
CA SER A 7 -19.68 2.38 10.24
C SER A 7 -18.85 2.20 8.97
N LEU A 8 -18.01 1.16 8.94
CA LEU A 8 -17.27 0.84 7.71
C LEU A 8 -18.25 0.40 6.62
N PRO A 9 -18.02 0.79 5.36
CA PRO A 9 -18.83 0.29 4.27
C PRO A 9 -18.54 -1.21 4.03
N GLN A 10 -19.58 -1.96 3.64
CA GLN A 10 -19.50 -3.42 3.50
C GLN A 10 -18.38 -3.89 2.54
N TRP A 11 -18.10 -3.13 1.48
CA TRP A 11 -17.03 -3.44 0.52
C TRP A 11 -15.64 -3.42 1.17
N LEU A 12 -15.46 -2.60 2.22
CA LEU A 12 -14.23 -2.47 2.97
C LEU A 12 -14.14 -3.52 4.07
N GLU A 13 -15.22 -3.72 4.82
CA GLU A 13 -15.28 -4.68 5.93
C GLU A 13 -15.09 -6.14 5.46
N ARG A 14 -15.66 -6.51 4.30
CA ARG A 14 -15.59 -7.88 3.80
C ARG A 14 -14.14 -8.35 3.59
N GLY A 15 -13.78 -9.43 4.28
CA GLY A 15 -12.47 -10.08 4.18
C GLY A 15 -11.34 -9.31 4.86
N MET A 16 -11.64 -8.28 5.64
CA MET A 16 -10.67 -7.57 6.45
C MET A 16 -10.27 -8.44 7.64
N ALA A 17 -8.97 -8.69 7.78
CA ALA A 17 -8.45 -9.49 8.90
C ALA A 17 -8.30 -8.67 10.18
N ASP A 18 -7.86 -7.41 10.04
CA ASP A 18 -7.63 -6.49 11.16
C ASP A 18 -7.74 -5.03 10.69
N LEU A 19 -8.01 -4.13 11.63
CA LEU A 19 -8.05 -2.69 11.42
C LEU A 19 -7.53 -1.95 12.66
N PHE A 20 -6.53 -1.11 12.45
CA PHE A 20 -5.96 -0.27 13.49
C PHE A 20 -5.78 1.18 12.98
N PRO A 21 -6.01 2.20 13.82
CA PRO A 21 -6.59 2.12 15.17
C PRO A 21 -8.10 1.81 15.13
N ALA A 22 -8.59 1.21 16.22
CA ALA A 22 -10.02 0.94 16.45
C ALA A 22 -10.47 1.59 17.78
N GLY A 23 -10.23 2.91 17.90
CA GLY A 23 -10.56 3.72 19.09
C GLY A 23 -11.97 4.30 19.04
N ASP A 24 -12.15 5.58 19.44
CA ASP A 24 -13.48 6.23 19.39
C ASP A 24 -14.02 6.23 17.94
N PRO A 25 -15.19 5.61 17.67
CA PRO A 25 -15.74 5.51 16.32
C PRO A 25 -16.13 6.86 15.70
N ARG A 26 -16.15 7.95 16.47
CA ARG A 26 -16.48 9.31 16.02
C ARG A 26 -15.25 10.17 15.77
N ASP A 27 -14.07 9.73 16.22
CA ASP A 27 -12.82 10.43 16.03
C ASP A 27 -12.13 9.93 14.74
N ALA A 28 -11.93 10.82 13.77
CA ALA A 28 -11.32 10.48 12.50
C ALA A 28 -9.83 10.10 12.60
N ASP A 29 -9.15 10.46 13.69
CA ASP A 29 -7.78 10.02 13.98
C ASP A 29 -7.73 8.61 14.57
N GLN A 30 -8.86 8.11 15.09
CA GLN A 30 -8.96 6.80 15.75
C GLN A 30 -9.91 5.80 15.08
N SER A 31 -10.62 6.22 14.02
CA SER A 31 -11.59 5.42 13.29
C SER A 31 -11.53 5.71 11.79
N LEU A 32 -11.25 4.66 11.01
CA LEU A 32 -11.29 4.75 9.54
C LEU A 32 -12.70 5.08 9.02
N ALA A 33 -13.75 4.60 9.69
CA ALA A 33 -15.12 4.92 9.31
C ALA A 33 -15.42 6.42 9.47
N ALA A 34 -15.04 7.01 10.61
CA ALA A 34 -15.16 8.46 10.81
C ALA A 34 -14.32 9.24 9.79
N ARG A 35 -13.11 8.76 9.49
CA ARG A 35 -12.27 9.37 8.47
C ARG A 35 -12.91 9.37 7.09
N LEU A 36 -13.53 8.25 6.68
CA LEU A 36 -14.22 8.13 5.40
C LEU A 36 -15.38 9.12 5.29
N VAL A 37 -16.20 9.24 6.34
CA VAL A 37 -17.30 10.23 6.38
C VAL A 37 -16.75 11.66 6.33
N GLN A 38 -15.67 11.94 7.05
CA GLN A 38 -15.04 13.25 7.05
C GLN A 38 -14.54 13.64 5.66
N VAL A 39 -13.78 12.75 4.99
CA VAL A 39 -13.19 13.07 3.68
C VAL A 39 -14.25 13.27 2.61
N GLU A 40 -15.34 12.50 2.70
CA GLU A 40 -16.49 12.61 1.81
C GLU A 40 -17.18 13.97 1.97
N LYS A 41 -17.44 14.40 3.22
CA LYS A 41 -17.99 15.74 3.51
C LYS A 41 -17.08 16.87 3.02
N GLU A 42 -15.77 16.69 3.07
CA GLU A 42 -14.77 17.65 2.61
C GLU A 42 -14.50 17.60 1.09
N GLY A 43 -15.08 16.63 0.37
CA GLY A 43 -14.84 16.42 -1.05
C GLY A 43 -13.40 16.05 -1.38
N ARG A 44 -12.66 15.45 -0.42
CA ARG A 44 -11.26 15.04 -0.60
C ARG A 44 -11.12 13.54 -0.73
N SER A 45 -10.11 13.09 -1.46
CA SER A 45 -9.74 11.67 -1.50
C SER A 45 -8.76 11.31 -0.38
N LEU A 46 -8.83 10.06 0.09
CA LEU A 46 -7.73 9.45 0.82
C LEU A 46 -6.67 8.96 -0.17
N ARG A 47 -5.42 8.93 0.28
CA ARG A 47 -4.31 8.29 -0.42
C ARG A 47 -3.99 6.98 0.30
N VAL A 48 -4.31 5.85 -0.33
CA VAL A 48 -4.20 4.51 0.27
C VAL A 48 -2.99 3.80 -0.30
N LYS A 49 -1.99 3.55 0.53
CA LYS A 49 -0.71 2.95 0.10
C LYS A 49 -0.76 1.42 0.14
N LEU A 50 -0.23 0.80 -0.91
CA LEU A 50 0.18 -0.61 -0.91
C LEU A 50 1.62 -0.71 -1.45
N GLY A 51 2.53 -1.29 -0.67
CA GLY A 51 3.89 -1.57 -1.11
C GLY A 51 4.03 -3.00 -1.63
N ILE A 52 4.82 -3.17 -2.70
CA ILE A 52 5.14 -4.48 -3.27
C ILE A 52 6.62 -4.57 -3.65
N ASP A 53 7.28 -5.66 -3.27
CA ASP A 53 8.66 -5.92 -3.70
C ASP A 53 8.63 -6.88 -4.91
N PRO A 54 9.07 -6.46 -6.11
CA PRO A 54 9.02 -7.27 -7.31
C PRO A 54 10.18 -8.31 -7.33
N THR A 55 10.15 -9.24 -6.37
CA THR A 55 11.18 -10.29 -6.22
C THR A 55 11.03 -11.46 -7.19
N GLY A 56 9.99 -11.43 -8.02
CA GLY A 56 9.76 -12.33 -9.14
C GLY A 56 8.90 -11.62 -10.18
N SER A 57 8.70 -12.23 -11.35
CA SER A 57 8.02 -11.57 -12.48
C SER A 57 6.49 -11.65 -12.43
N ASN A 58 5.91 -12.57 -11.64
CA ASN A 58 4.48 -12.84 -11.66
C ASN A 58 3.76 -12.55 -10.35
N ILE A 59 2.56 -12.01 -10.47
CA ILE A 59 1.59 -11.87 -9.40
C ILE A 59 0.85 -13.21 -9.26
N HIS A 60 0.73 -13.72 -8.04
CA HIS A 60 -0.07 -14.90 -7.75
C HIS A 60 -1.39 -14.54 -7.06
N LEU A 61 -2.32 -15.49 -6.97
CA LEU A 61 -3.65 -15.29 -6.39
C LEU A 61 -3.62 -14.67 -4.99
N GLY A 62 -2.62 -14.99 -4.16
CA GLY A 62 -2.45 -14.37 -2.84
C GLY A 62 -2.34 -12.83 -2.88
N HIS A 63 -1.60 -12.27 -3.85
CA HIS A 63 -1.46 -10.81 -3.98
C HIS A 63 -2.74 -10.15 -4.49
N SER A 64 -3.55 -10.87 -5.28
CA SER A 64 -4.77 -10.33 -5.90
C SER A 64 -5.78 -9.84 -4.87
N ILE A 65 -5.79 -10.41 -3.65
CA ILE A 65 -6.69 -10.00 -2.57
C ILE A 65 -6.39 -8.54 -2.15
N LEU A 66 -5.11 -8.20 -1.97
CA LEU A 66 -4.67 -6.85 -1.60
C LEU A 66 -4.96 -5.85 -2.72
N PHE A 67 -4.68 -6.21 -3.97
CA PHE A 67 -4.98 -5.35 -5.11
C PHE A 67 -6.47 -5.12 -5.32
N ARG A 68 -7.32 -6.13 -5.10
CA ARG A 68 -8.78 -5.96 -5.16
C ARG A 68 -9.28 -5.04 -4.06
N LYS A 69 -8.68 -5.07 -2.87
CA LYS A 69 -9.02 -4.12 -1.80
C LYS A 69 -8.59 -2.71 -2.18
N LEU A 70 -7.40 -2.55 -2.75
CA LEU A 70 -6.91 -1.27 -3.26
C LEU A 70 -7.81 -0.73 -4.38
N ARG A 71 -8.25 -1.59 -5.31
CA ARG A 71 -9.23 -1.25 -6.35
C ARG A 71 -10.56 -0.77 -5.77
N ALA A 72 -11.06 -1.42 -4.72
CA ALA A 72 -12.28 -0.97 -4.06
C ALA A 72 -12.16 0.46 -3.50
N PHE A 73 -10.98 0.88 -3.04
CA PHE A 73 -10.72 2.27 -2.69
C PHE A 73 -10.73 3.20 -3.92
N GLN A 74 -10.20 2.77 -5.07
CA GLN A 74 -10.28 3.54 -6.31
C GLN A 74 -11.74 3.74 -6.75
N ASP A 75 -12.51 2.66 -6.76
CA ASP A 75 -13.94 2.66 -7.13
C ASP A 75 -14.76 3.54 -6.16
N ALA A 76 -14.39 3.58 -4.87
CA ALA A 76 -14.98 4.44 -3.85
C ALA A 76 -14.52 5.90 -3.92
N GLY A 77 -13.67 6.25 -4.89
CA GLY A 77 -13.29 7.63 -5.11
C GLY A 77 -12.02 8.08 -4.41
N HIS A 78 -11.17 7.16 -3.96
CA HIS A 78 -9.87 7.45 -3.37
C HIS A 78 -8.72 7.25 -4.35
N THR A 79 -7.52 7.66 -3.95
CA THR A 79 -6.30 7.50 -4.75
C THR A 79 -5.51 6.32 -4.20
N ALA A 80 -5.31 5.30 -5.03
CA ALA A 80 -4.40 4.21 -4.73
C ALA A 80 -2.96 4.67 -4.95
N VAL A 81 -2.08 4.43 -3.98
CA VAL A 81 -0.64 4.69 -4.10
C VAL A 81 0.08 3.36 -4.08
N LEU A 82 0.42 2.86 -5.28
CA LEU A 82 1.18 1.65 -5.46
C LEU A 82 2.67 1.97 -5.38
N ILE A 83 3.35 1.48 -4.34
CA ILE A 83 4.78 1.66 -4.18
C ILE A 83 5.51 0.41 -4.65
N ILE A 84 6.25 0.54 -5.74
CA ILE A 84 7.20 -0.45 -6.21
C ILE A 84 8.44 -0.37 -5.34
N GLY A 85 8.70 -1.47 -4.64
CA GLY A 85 9.84 -1.66 -3.77
C GLY A 85 11.11 -2.02 -4.53
N ASP A 86 11.54 -1.17 -5.45
CA ASP A 86 12.69 -1.44 -6.31
C ASP A 86 14.04 -1.33 -5.59
N PHE A 87 14.12 -0.48 -4.56
CA PHE A 87 15.27 -0.45 -3.64
C PHE A 87 15.21 -1.60 -2.63
N THR A 88 14.04 -1.84 -2.03
CA THR A 88 13.85 -2.85 -0.97
C THR A 88 13.99 -4.28 -1.49
N ALA A 89 13.54 -4.56 -2.72
CA ALA A 89 13.72 -5.87 -3.35
C ALA A 89 15.19 -6.25 -3.55
N ARG A 90 16.09 -5.27 -3.69
CA ARG A 90 17.55 -5.49 -3.82
C ARG A 90 18.19 -5.87 -2.47
N ILE A 91 17.63 -5.39 -1.37
CA ILE A 91 18.07 -5.72 0.00
C ILE A 91 17.50 -7.07 0.45
N GLY A 92 16.19 -7.26 0.25
CA GLY A 92 15.42 -8.44 0.64
C GLY A 92 14.76 -8.32 2.03
N ASP A 93 13.44 -8.54 2.10
CA ASP A 93 12.69 -8.60 3.37
C ASP A 93 12.95 -9.95 4.11
N PRO A 94 13.49 -9.91 5.36
CA PRO A 94 13.78 -11.11 6.15
C PRO A 94 12.54 -11.73 6.82
N THR A 95 11.38 -11.08 6.76
CA THR A 95 10.17 -11.53 7.47
C THR A 95 9.78 -12.96 7.07
N GLY A 96 9.82 -13.89 8.03
CA GLY A 96 9.26 -15.24 7.90
C GLY A 96 10.10 -16.27 7.12
N LYS A 97 11.40 -16.04 6.85
CA LYS A 97 12.25 -17.02 6.14
C LYS A 97 13.62 -17.23 6.80
N SER A 98 14.04 -18.51 6.91
CA SER A 98 15.30 -18.93 7.55
C SER A 98 16.54 -18.91 6.65
N ALA A 99 16.40 -18.65 5.34
CA ALA A 99 17.50 -18.63 4.39
C ALA A 99 17.68 -17.22 3.79
N THR A 100 18.94 -16.78 3.65
CA THR A 100 19.30 -15.51 3.02
C THR A 100 18.76 -15.46 1.58
N ARG A 101 17.95 -14.46 1.25
CA ARG A 101 17.45 -14.29 -0.14
C ARG A 101 18.59 -13.94 -1.10
N VAL A 102 18.46 -14.36 -2.35
CA VAL A 102 19.29 -13.90 -3.46
C VAL A 102 18.99 -12.42 -3.71
N GLN A 103 20.02 -11.57 -3.70
CA GLN A 103 19.87 -10.16 -4.08
C GLN A 103 19.67 -10.05 -5.59
N LEU A 104 18.65 -9.30 -6.01
CA LEU A 104 18.37 -9.05 -7.42
C LEU A 104 19.13 -7.83 -7.92
N SER A 105 19.52 -7.84 -9.21
CA SER A 105 20.07 -6.66 -9.87
C SER A 105 19.01 -5.57 -10.07
N LYS A 106 19.44 -4.33 -10.32
CA LYS A 106 18.51 -3.21 -10.59
C LYS A 106 17.69 -3.50 -11.86
N GLU A 107 18.33 -4.12 -12.84
CA GLU A 107 17.77 -4.50 -14.13
C GLU A 107 16.70 -5.58 -13.97
N ASP A 108 16.97 -6.62 -13.17
CA ASP A 108 16.00 -7.69 -12.90
C ASP A 108 14.76 -7.16 -12.17
N VAL A 109 14.98 -6.30 -11.16
CA VAL A 109 13.90 -5.66 -10.41
C VAL A 109 13.05 -4.78 -11.32
N ALA A 110 13.66 -4.01 -12.22
CA ALA A 110 12.95 -3.18 -13.19
C ALA A 110 12.12 -4.02 -14.17
N ALA A 111 12.68 -5.13 -14.67
CA ALA A 111 11.97 -6.06 -15.56
C ALA A 111 10.76 -6.72 -14.85
N ASN A 112 10.95 -7.13 -13.59
CA ASN A 112 9.88 -7.68 -12.77
C ASN A 112 8.78 -6.64 -12.51
N ALA A 113 9.15 -5.41 -12.15
CA ALA A 113 8.22 -4.32 -11.92
C ALA A 113 7.37 -4.00 -13.16
N SER A 114 8.00 -3.95 -14.35
CA SER A 114 7.27 -3.76 -15.61
C SER A 114 6.24 -4.86 -15.86
N THR A 115 6.61 -6.11 -15.58
CA THR A 115 5.69 -7.25 -15.74
C THR A 115 4.55 -7.19 -14.72
N TYR A 116 4.83 -6.77 -13.49
CA TYR A 116 3.81 -6.56 -12.45
C TYR A 116 2.79 -5.50 -12.85
N LEU A 117 3.24 -4.32 -13.30
CA LEU A 117 2.32 -3.25 -13.69
C LEU A 117 1.41 -3.68 -14.84
N ARG A 118 1.96 -4.38 -15.83
CA ARG A 118 1.16 -4.96 -16.92
C ARG A 118 0.13 -5.95 -16.40
N GLN A 119 0.49 -6.84 -15.49
CA GLN A 119 -0.44 -7.81 -14.88
C GLN A 119 -1.53 -7.15 -14.02
N LEU A 120 -1.22 -6.00 -13.41
CA LEU A 120 -2.21 -5.21 -12.67
C LEU A 120 -3.22 -4.51 -13.58
N GLY A 121 -2.91 -4.42 -14.88
CA GLY A 121 -3.78 -3.84 -15.89
C GLY A 121 -3.29 -2.51 -16.44
N GLN A 122 -2.01 -2.19 -16.31
CA GLN A 122 -1.42 -1.11 -17.11
C GLN A 122 -1.66 -1.43 -18.60
N ASP A 123 -2.12 -0.41 -19.34
CA ASP A 123 -2.50 -0.50 -20.75
C ASP A 123 -3.66 -1.47 -21.05
N GLN A 124 -4.50 -1.77 -20.04
CA GLN A 124 -5.70 -2.60 -20.19
C GLN A 124 -6.97 -1.82 -19.77
N PRO A 125 -8.15 -2.16 -20.33
CA PRO A 125 -9.41 -1.57 -19.89
C PRO A 125 -9.67 -1.84 -18.42
N LYS A 126 -10.09 -0.80 -17.69
CA LYS A 126 -10.33 -0.85 -16.23
C LYS A 126 -11.35 -1.93 -15.81
N GLU A 127 -12.25 -2.33 -16.71
CA GLU A 127 -13.28 -3.36 -16.45
C GLU A 127 -12.66 -4.75 -16.32
N THR A 128 -11.53 -4.99 -16.99
CA THR A 128 -10.78 -6.26 -16.97
C THR A 128 -9.51 -6.21 -16.13
N ALA A 129 -9.03 -5.00 -15.82
CA ALA A 129 -7.84 -4.77 -15.01
C ALA A 129 -8.07 -5.04 -13.51
N LEU A 130 -7.00 -5.39 -12.79
CA LEU A 130 -7.04 -5.49 -11.33
C LEU A 130 -7.07 -4.11 -10.66
N LEU A 131 -6.32 -3.15 -11.19
CA LEU A 131 -6.31 -1.75 -10.75
C LEU A 131 -6.77 -0.84 -11.89
N ASP A 132 -7.37 0.30 -11.55
CA ASP A 132 -7.76 1.31 -12.53
C ASP A 132 -6.56 2.22 -12.84
N PHE A 133 -6.00 2.08 -14.05
CA PHE A 133 -4.93 2.93 -14.59
C PHE A 133 -5.47 4.05 -15.51
N GLU A 134 -6.73 3.97 -15.94
CA GLU A 134 -7.29 4.85 -16.96
C GLU A 134 -7.92 6.10 -16.35
N THR A 135 -8.53 5.98 -15.16
CA THR A 135 -9.20 7.10 -14.51
C THR A 135 -8.16 8.05 -13.87
N PRO A 136 -8.06 9.32 -14.32
CA PRO A 136 -7.09 10.27 -13.79
C PRO A 136 -7.25 10.49 -12.28
N GLY A 137 -6.13 10.54 -11.55
CA GLY A 137 -6.11 10.77 -10.10
C GLY A 137 -6.51 9.57 -9.23
N ARG A 138 -6.83 8.42 -9.83
CA ARG A 138 -7.16 7.18 -9.08
C ARG A 138 -5.96 6.31 -8.74
N LEU A 139 -4.83 6.49 -9.42
CA LEU A 139 -3.62 5.70 -9.19
C LEU A 139 -2.38 6.58 -9.25
N GLU A 140 -1.50 6.39 -8.28
CA GLU A 140 -0.12 6.85 -8.29
C GLU A 140 0.79 5.62 -8.22
N VAL A 141 1.70 5.46 -9.19
CA VAL A 141 2.77 4.46 -9.12
C VAL A 141 4.05 5.17 -8.74
N ARG A 142 4.70 4.74 -7.66
CA ARG A 142 5.92 5.36 -7.11
C ARG A 142 6.98 4.30 -6.87
N TYR A 143 8.24 4.66 -7.04
CA TYR A 143 9.39 3.77 -6.82
C TYR A 143 10.10 4.20 -5.55
N ASN A 144 10.36 3.27 -4.61
CA ASN A 144 10.97 3.67 -3.34
C ASN A 144 12.43 4.07 -3.44
N THR A 145 13.12 3.74 -4.55
CA THR A 145 14.40 4.36 -4.93
C THR A 145 14.32 5.90 -4.97
N GLU A 146 13.18 6.50 -5.33
CA GLU A 146 13.00 7.97 -5.43
C GLU A 146 13.37 8.70 -4.13
N TRP A 147 13.20 8.06 -2.97
CA TRP A 147 13.53 8.64 -1.67
C TRP A 147 14.55 7.84 -0.86
N LEU A 148 14.85 6.59 -1.23
CA LEU A 148 15.82 5.75 -0.51
C LEU A 148 17.24 5.80 -1.09
N GLU A 149 17.41 5.95 -2.41
CA GLU A 149 18.75 5.86 -3.05
C GLU A 149 19.67 7.02 -2.65
N GLY A 150 19.11 8.20 -2.39
CA GLY A 150 19.85 9.40 -1.98
C GLY A 150 19.93 9.64 -0.48
N MET A 151 19.45 8.73 0.36
CA MET A 151 19.41 8.93 1.82
C MET A 151 20.82 8.79 2.42
N ASP A 152 21.28 9.82 3.12
CA ASP A 152 22.59 9.83 3.75
C ASP A 152 22.60 9.21 5.17
N LEU A 153 23.80 8.90 5.67
CA LEU A 153 23.96 8.27 6.97
C LEU A 153 23.34 9.08 8.13
N PRO A 154 23.48 10.43 8.20
CA PRO A 154 22.76 11.24 9.18
C PRO A 154 21.24 11.07 9.13
N ALA A 155 20.63 11.08 7.94
CA ALA A 155 19.19 10.87 7.78
C ALA A 155 18.76 9.46 8.25
N VAL A 156 19.55 8.44 7.91
CA VAL A 156 19.32 7.06 8.37
C VAL A 156 19.37 6.98 9.90
N ILE A 157 20.40 7.55 10.53
CA ILE A 157 20.54 7.56 12.00
C ILE A 157 19.36 8.31 12.65
N GLY A 158 18.95 9.44 12.07
CA GLY A 158 17.79 10.21 12.52
C GLY A 158 16.50 9.38 12.51
N LEU A 159 16.25 8.62 11.44
CA LEU A 159 15.09 7.72 11.35
C LEU A 159 15.16 6.58 12.38
N LEU A 160 16.33 5.95 12.53
CA LEU A 160 16.52 4.88 13.50
C LEU A 160 16.33 5.35 14.95
N GLY A 161 16.56 6.65 15.23
CA GLY A 161 16.33 7.27 16.53
C GLY A 161 14.85 7.50 16.89
N THR A 162 13.91 7.33 15.94
CA THR A 162 12.46 7.54 16.20
C THR A 162 11.77 6.38 16.91
N GLY A 163 12.42 5.21 16.97
CA GLY A 163 11.93 4.02 17.65
C GLY A 163 12.93 3.50 18.67
N THR A 164 12.46 2.69 19.62
CA THR A 164 13.33 2.04 20.60
C THR A 164 13.71 0.63 20.16
N VAL A 165 14.88 0.15 20.61
CA VAL A 165 15.29 -1.25 20.41
C VAL A 165 14.25 -2.21 20.98
N GLY A 166 13.65 -1.87 22.13
CA GLY A 166 12.59 -2.68 22.74
C GLY A 166 11.36 -2.85 21.84
N GLN A 167 10.93 -1.81 21.14
CA GLN A 167 9.84 -1.88 20.15
C GLN A 167 10.22 -2.74 18.94
N MET A 168 11.49 -2.71 18.51
CA MET A 168 11.96 -3.52 17.39
C MET A 168 11.99 -5.02 17.73
N LEU A 169 12.32 -5.36 18.98
CA LEU A 169 12.40 -6.74 19.47
C LEU A 169 11.04 -7.34 19.84
N ALA A 170 10.01 -6.51 20.06
CA ALA A 170 8.66 -6.94 20.44
C ALA A 170 7.82 -7.50 19.26
N LYS A 171 8.48 -7.97 18.19
CA LYS A 171 7.84 -8.48 16.96
C LYS A 171 7.65 -9.98 16.98
#